data_AF-A0A529Q310-F1
#
_entry.id   AF-A0A529Q310-F1
#
_cell.length_a   1.000
_cell.length_b   1.000
_cell.length_c   1.000
_cell.angle_alpha   90.00
_cell.angle_beta   90.00
_cell.angle_gamma   90.00
#
_symmetry.space_group_name_H-M   'P 1'
#
loop_
_entity.id
_entity.type
_entity.pdbx_description
1 polymer ?
#
loop_
_entity_poly.entity_id
_entity_poly.type
_entity_poly.pdbx_seq_one_letter_code
_entity_poly.pdbx_strand_id
1 'polypeptide(L)'
;FRAGAHCYTVINTNSPRQLDIPMAQGIIDFARAGQVLIITPFCLAGAMAPITVAGALTLQHAEALAGLTLAQIVRPGAPVVYGSFSSNVDMKSGAPAFGTPEHIKATLGAGQLARYTGLP
;
A
#
# COMPACT_ATOMS: atom_id res chain seq x y z
N PHE A 1 -13.01 -13.35 -19.43
CA PHE A 1 -12.65 -12.38 -18.38
C PHE A 1 -11.49 -12.85 -17.52
N ARG A 2 -11.54 -14.01 -16.83
CA ARG A 2 -10.44 -14.46 -15.95
C ARG A 2 -9.09 -14.79 -16.63
N ALA A 3 -9.06 -14.86 -17.96
CA ALA A 3 -7.87 -15.13 -18.76
C ALA A 3 -6.92 -13.91 -18.88
N GLY A 4 -7.35 -12.72 -18.45
CA GLY A 4 -6.54 -11.51 -18.48
C GLY A 4 -7.03 -10.43 -17.52
N ALA A 5 -6.15 -9.46 -17.25
CA ALA A 5 -6.51 -8.24 -16.54
C ALA A 5 -7.20 -7.27 -17.49
N HIS A 6 -8.35 -6.75 -17.09
CA HIS A 6 -9.16 -5.80 -17.86
C HIS A 6 -9.45 -4.52 -17.07
N CYS A 7 -9.38 -4.58 -15.75
CA CYS A 7 -9.44 -3.43 -14.87
C CYS A 7 -8.48 -3.60 -13.68
N TYR A 8 -8.28 -2.50 -12.97
CA TYR A 8 -7.56 -2.49 -11.70
C TYR A 8 -8.39 -1.73 -10.66
N THR A 9 -8.09 -1.98 -9.39
CA THR A 9 -8.60 -1.19 -8.28
C THR A 9 -7.47 -0.82 -7.33
N VAL A 10 -7.65 0.30 -6.65
CA VAL A 10 -6.77 0.71 -5.55
C VAL A 10 -7.38 0.24 -4.25
N ILE A 11 -6.58 -0.47 -3.45
CA ILE A 11 -6.95 -0.92 -2.11
C ILE A 11 -6.10 -0.14 -1.11
N ASN A 12 -6.73 0.73 -0.35
CA ASN A 12 -6.04 1.44 0.73
C ASN A 12 -6.20 0.68 2.04
N THR A 13 -5.10 0.49 2.77
CA THR A 13 -5.21 0.22 4.20
C THR A 13 -5.46 1.53 4.93
N ASN A 14 -6.22 1.43 6.01
CA ASN A 14 -6.51 2.53 6.91
C ASN A 14 -5.41 2.55 7.99
N SER A 15 -4.26 3.12 7.65
CA SER A 15 -3.10 3.09 8.55
C SER A 15 -3.40 3.85 9.85
N PRO A 16 -2.97 3.35 11.02
CA PRO A 16 -2.04 2.23 11.21
C PRO A 16 -2.71 0.86 11.44
N ARG A 17 -2.30 -0.12 10.63
CA ARG A 17 -2.52 -1.58 10.76
C ARG A 17 -3.98 -2.01 10.70
N GLN A 18 -4.79 -1.32 9.90
CA GLN A 18 -6.19 -1.68 9.70
C GLN A 18 -6.51 -1.88 8.22
N LEU A 19 -7.16 -3.00 7.92
CA LEU A 19 -7.77 -3.27 6.62
C LEU A 19 -9.29 -3.31 6.84
N ASP A 20 -9.97 -2.26 6.40
CA ASP A 20 -11.41 -2.12 6.60
C ASP A 20 -12.18 -3.16 5.78
N ILE A 21 -13.39 -3.51 6.24
CA ILE A 21 -14.24 -4.53 5.61
C ILE A 21 -14.43 -4.28 4.10
N PRO A 22 -14.74 -3.05 3.62
CA PRO A 22 -14.90 -2.83 2.18
C PRO A 22 -13.62 -3.07 1.38
N MET A 23 -12.46 -2.76 1.96
CA MET A 23 -11.15 -2.94 1.31
C MET A 23 -10.75 -4.42 1.29
N ALA A 24 -11.00 -5.16 2.38
CA ALA A 24 -10.82 -6.61 2.43
C ALA A 24 -11.73 -7.31 1.40
N GLN A 25 -13.00 -6.90 1.30
CA GLN A 25 -13.94 -7.43 0.32
C GLN A 25 -13.48 -7.12 -1.11
N GLY A 26 -12.99 -5.90 -1.36
CA GLY A 26 -12.39 -5.51 -2.63
C GLY A 26 -11.21 -6.40 -3.02
N ILE A 27 -10.31 -6.74 -2.09
CA ILE A 27 -9.22 -7.70 -2.31
C ILE A 27 -9.79 -9.05 -2.73
N ILE A 28 -10.73 -9.59 -1.96
CA ILE A 28 -11.30 -10.92 -2.20
C ILE A 28 -11.95 -11.00 -3.58
N ASP A 29 -12.75 -9.99 -3.95
CA ASP A 29 -13.52 -10.03 -5.19
C ASP A 29 -12.63 -9.87 -6.43
N PHE A 30 -11.68 -8.92 -6.40
CA PHE A 30 -10.75 -8.73 -7.52
C PHE A 30 -9.77 -9.90 -7.66
N ALA A 31 -9.29 -10.50 -6.55
CA ALA A 31 -8.46 -11.70 -6.59
C ALA A 31 -9.22 -12.88 -7.22
N ARG A 32 -10.48 -13.14 -6.81
CA ARG A 32 -11.36 -14.17 -7.41
C ARG A 32 -11.63 -13.91 -8.89
N ALA A 33 -11.77 -12.65 -9.28
CA ALA A 33 -11.99 -12.25 -10.66
C ALA A 33 -10.71 -12.22 -11.52
N GLY A 34 -9.53 -12.28 -10.90
CA GLY A 34 -8.25 -12.17 -11.59
C GLY A 34 -7.92 -10.80 -12.12
N GLN A 35 -8.45 -9.76 -11.49
CA GLN A 35 -8.23 -8.37 -11.86
C GLN A 35 -7.15 -7.77 -10.97
N VAL A 36 -6.51 -6.69 -11.44
CA VAL A 36 -5.32 -6.13 -10.80
C VAL A 36 -5.68 -5.42 -9.51
N LEU A 37 -4.93 -5.73 -8.46
CA LEU A 37 -5.02 -5.10 -7.14
C LEU A 37 -3.81 -4.20 -6.92
N ILE A 38 -4.02 -2.92 -6.63
CA ILE A 38 -2.94 -2.02 -6.22
C ILE A 38 -3.09 -1.78 -4.72
N ILE A 39 -2.26 -2.45 -3.92
CA ILE A 39 -2.36 -2.40 -2.46
C ILE A 39 -1.52 -1.23 -1.97
N THR A 40 -2.17 -0.15 -1.57
CA THR A 40 -1.57 1.16 -1.34
C THR A 40 -1.83 1.61 0.09
N PRO A 41 -0.95 1.28 1.06
CA PRO A 41 -1.08 1.82 2.39
C PRO A 41 -1.00 3.34 2.41
N PHE A 42 -1.85 3.96 3.22
CA PHE A 42 -2.01 5.41 3.30
C PHE A 42 -1.32 5.95 4.56
N CYS A 43 -0.02 6.20 4.46
CA CYS A 43 0.83 6.53 5.58
C CYS A 43 1.24 8.01 5.55
N LEU A 44 0.79 8.78 6.55
CA LEU A 44 1.37 10.11 6.84
C LEU A 44 2.28 10.01 8.07
N ALA A 45 3.59 10.10 7.84
CA ALA A 45 4.60 10.11 8.90
C ALA A 45 4.35 11.29 9.86
N GLY A 46 4.24 10.97 11.15
CA GLY A 46 3.88 11.91 12.21
C GLY A 46 2.38 11.97 12.54
N ALA A 47 1.54 11.25 11.80
CA ALA A 47 0.10 11.13 12.09
C ALA A 47 -0.38 9.67 12.09
N MET A 48 -0.36 9.01 10.94
CA MET A 48 -0.81 7.61 10.75
C MET A 48 0.35 6.61 10.68
N ALA A 49 1.58 7.11 10.73
CA ALA A 49 2.80 6.32 10.72
C ALA A 49 3.87 6.97 11.64
N PRO A 50 4.89 6.22 12.09
CA PRO A 50 6.02 6.79 12.81
C PRO A 50 6.64 7.97 12.05
N ILE A 51 7.12 8.99 12.76
CA ILE A 51 7.65 10.20 12.14
C ILE A 51 8.96 9.98 11.36
N THR A 52 9.69 8.89 11.64
CA THR A 52 10.92 8.54 10.94
C THR A 52 10.61 7.85 9.62
N VAL A 53 11.39 8.15 8.58
CA VAL A 53 11.23 7.53 7.24
C VAL A 53 11.31 6.00 7.33
N ALA A 54 12.28 5.46 8.08
CA ALA A 54 12.42 4.02 8.24
C ALA A 54 11.22 3.39 8.97
N GLY A 55 10.68 4.04 10.00
CA GLY A 55 9.51 3.56 10.72
C GLY A 55 8.24 3.59 9.87
N ALA A 56 8.05 4.67 9.10
CA ALA A 56 6.94 4.79 8.16
C ALA A 56 7.02 3.74 7.05
N LEU A 57 8.19 3.54 6.44
CA LEU A 57 8.42 2.50 5.44
C LEU A 57 8.17 1.09 5.99
N THR A 58 8.61 0.83 7.21
CA THR A 58 8.40 -0.49 7.86
C THR A 58 6.92 -0.76 8.05
N LEU A 59 6.16 0.22 8.56
CA LEU A 59 4.71 0.08 8.74
C LEU A 59 4.00 -0.12 7.39
N GLN A 60 4.28 0.75 6.41
CA GLN A 60 3.73 0.65 5.07
C GLN A 60 4.00 -0.73 4.47
N HIS A 61 5.24 -1.21 4.58
CA HIS A 61 5.62 -2.50 4.02
C HIS A 61 4.83 -3.66 4.65
N ALA A 62 4.67 -3.64 5.98
CA ALA A 62 3.88 -4.64 6.69
C ALA A 62 2.41 -4.64 6.23
N GLU A 63 1.81 -3.47 6.06
CA GLU A 63 0.42 -3.34 5.58
C GLU A 63 0.26 -3.81 4.13
N ALA A 64 1.20 -3.46 3.24
CA ALA A 64 1.20 -3.93 1.86
C ALA A 64 1.33 -5.46 1.77
N LEU A 65 2.22 -6.05 2.58
CA LEU A 65 2.37 -7.51 2.66
C LEU A 65 1.12 -8.20 3.20
N ALA A 66 0.45 -7.62 4.21
CA ALA A 66 -0.79 -8.18 4.74
C ALA A 66 -1.90 -8.25 3.68
N GLY A 67 -2.08 -7.18 2.90
CA GLY A 67 -3.03 -7.18 1.78
C GLY A 67 -2.62 -8.17 0.67
N LEU A 68 -1.33 -8.23 0.32
CA LEU A 68 -0.80 -9.17 -0.66
C LEU A 68 -1.08 -10.61 -0.24
N THR A 69 -0.79 -10.94 1.01
CA THR A 69 -1.04 -12.28 1.58
C THR A 69 -2.52 -12.63 1.48
N LEU A 70 -3.44 -11.72 1.82
CA LEU A 70 -4.87 -11.97 1.66
C LEU A 70 -5.24 -12.26 0.19
N ALA A 71 -4.73 -11.47 -0.76
CA ALA A 71 -4.99 -11.70 -2.19
C ALA A 71 -4.50 -13.08 -2.65
N GLN A 72 -3.30 -13.49 -2.23
CA GLN A 72 -2.71 -14.79 -2.59
C GLN A 72 -3.38 -15.98 -1.89
N ILE A 73 -3.91 -15.80 -0.67
CA ILE A 73 -4.74 -16.81 0.01
C ILE A 73 -6.04 -17.04 -0.77
N VAL A 74 -6.67 -15.95 -1.25
CA VAL A 74 -7.93 -16.03 -2.00
C VAL A 74 -7.73 -16.69 -3.36
N ARG A 75 -6.66 -16.32 -4.07
CA ARG A 75 -6.29 -16.94 -5.34
C ARG A 75 -4.76 -16.86 -5.53
N PRO A 76 -4.04 -17.99 -5.46
CA PRO A 76 -2.64 -18.03 -5.83
C PRO A 76 -2.43 -17.52 -7.26
N GLY A 77 -1.49 -16.58 -7.42
CA GLY A 77 -1.24 -15.91 -8.70
C GLY A 77 -2.19 -14.76 -9.02
N ALA A 78 -2.99 -14.27 -8.07
CA ALA A 78 -3.72 -13.01 -8.25
C ALA A 78 -2.75 -11.86 -8.60
N PRO A 79 -3.05 -11.04 -9.62
CA PRO A 79 -2.14 -9.96 -10.03
C PRO A 79 -2.19 -8.80 -9.04
N VAL A 80 -1.08 -8.56 -8.35
CA VAL A 80 -0.94 -7.51 -7.32
C VAL A 80 0.21 -6.58 -7.67
N VAL A 81 -0.01 -5.28 -7.46
CA VAL A 81 0.95 -4.19 -7.56
C VAL A 81 1.23 -3.67 -6.15
N TYR A 82 2.50 -3.43 -5.84
CA TYR A 82 2.90 -2.81 -4.58
C TYR A 82 2.66 -1.29 -4.67
N GLY A 83 1.63 -0.82 -3.99
CA GLY A 83 1.32 0.59 -3.88
C GLY A 83 1.99 1.25 -2.68
N SER A 84 2.19 2.56 -2.76
CA SER A 84 2.68 3.36 -1.65
C SER A 84 2.11 4.77 -1.75
N PHE A 85 1.43 5.20 -0.68
CA PHE A 85 1.18 6.61 -0.43
C PHE A 85 1.84 6.96 0.90
N SER A 86 3.12 7.35 0.83
CA SER A 86 3.90 7.79 1.99
C SER A 86 4.31 9.25 1.85
N SER A 87 3.86 10.08 2.78
CA SER A 87 4.33 11.47 2.94
C SER A 87 4.47 11.80 4.42
N ASN A 88 4.88 13.01 4.78
CA ASN A 88 4.87 13.51 6.15
C ASN A 88 3.84 14.62 6.34
N VAL A 89 3.53 14.92 7.59
CA VAL A 89 2.75 16.13 7.95
C VAL A 89 3.68 17.32 8.19
N ASP A 90 3.18 18.53 7.96
CA ASP A 90 3.79 19.74 8.49
C ASP A 90 3.52 19.84 9.99
N MET A 91 4.57 19.88 10.82
CA MET A 91 4.41 19.83 12.28
C MET A 91 3.76 21.08 12.87
N LYS A 92 3.72 22.19 12.13
CA LYS A 92 3.08 23.44 12.60
C LYS A 92 1.58 23.42 12.39
N SER A 93 1.13 23.03 11.21
CA SER A 93 -0.29 23.05 10.80
C SER A 93 -1.00 21.71 10.93
N GLY A 94 -0.26 20.61 10.99
CA GLY A 94 -0.78 19.24 10.92
C GLY A 94 -1.24 18.82 9.51
N ALA A 95 -1.14 19.70 8.51
CA ALA A 95 -1.57 19.41 7.15
C ALA A 95 -0.62 18.41 6.45
N PRO A 96 -1.11 17.61 5.49
CA PRO A 96 -0.24 16.82 4.62
C PRO A 96 0.76 17.72 3.88
N ALA A 97 2.05 17.40 3.98
CA ALA A 97 3.11 18.08 3.24
C ALA A 97 3.57 17.19 2.08
N PHE A 98 3.88 17.77 0.93
CA PHE A 98 4.33 17.05 -0.27
C PHE A 98 5.62 17.65 -0.80
N GLY A 99 6.44 16.86 -1.52
CA GLY A 99 7.70 17.33 -2.10
C GLY A 99 8.81 17.59 -1.08
N THR A 100 8.64 17.14 0.16
CA THR A 100 9.64 17.25 1.22
C THR A 100 10.77 16.23 1.04
N PRO A 101 11.95 16.43 1.65
CA PRO A 101 13.00 15.42 1.66
C PRO A 101 12.54 14.05 2.20
N GLU A 102 11.68 14.04 3.22
CA GLU A 102 11.12 12.84 3.83
C GLU A 102 10.20 12.10 2.87
N HIS A 103 9.32 12.82 2.18
CA HIS A 103 8.46 12.26 1.12
C HIS A 103 9.32 11.57 0.06
N ILE A 104 10.31 12.28 -0.51
CA ILE A 104 11.11 11.73 -1.62
C ILE A 104 11.91 10.50 -1.17
N LYS A 105 12.49 10.52 0.04
CA LYS A 105 13.18 9.34 0.59
C LYS A 105 12.22 8.15 0.78
N ALA A 106 11.01 8.41 1.27
CA ALA A 106 10.00 7.36 1.41
C ALA A 106 9.57 6.79 0.05
N THR A 107 9.35 7.61 -0.98
CA THR A 107 9.02 7.14 -2.34
C THR A 107 10.13 6.25 -2.90
N LEU A 108 11.39 6.65 -2.77
CA LEU A 108 12.54 5.87 -3.25
C LEU A 108 12.68 4.53 -2.50
N GLY A 109 12.54 4.56 -1.16
CA GLY A 109 12.59 3.36 -0.33
C GLY A 109 11.44 2.40 -0.61
N ALA A 110 10.22 2.91 -0.82
CA ALA A 110 9.07 2.11 -1.21
C ALA A 110 9.29 1.40 -2.54
N GLY A 111 9.84 2.10 -3.54
CA GLY A 111 10.20 1.48 -4.83
C GLY A 111 11.28 0.40 -4.69
N GLN A 112 12.25 0.56 -3.78
CA GLN A 112 13.22 -0.49 -3.47
C GLN A 112 12.56 -1.71 -2.82
N LEU A 113 11.62 -1.51 -1.90
CA LEU A 113 10.87 -2.59 -1.25
C LEU A 113 9.95 -3.34 -2.22
N ALA A 114 9.31 -2.64 -3.17
CA ALA A 114 8.53 -3.27 -4.23
C ALA A 114 9.39 -4.22 -5.08
N ARG A 115 10.56 -3.75 -5.52
CA ARG A 115 11.53 -4.59 -6.25
C ARG A 115 12.04 -5.75 -5.42
N TYR A 116 12.29 -5.54 -4.12
CA TYR A 116 12.74 -6.58 -3.21
C TYR A 116 11.71 -7.73 -3.08
N THR A 117 10.42 -7.42 -3.09
CA THR A 117 9.35 -8.43 -3.06
C THR A 117 9.01 -9.00 -4.45
N GLY A 118 9.69 -8.55 -5.50
CA GLY A 118 9.42 -8.99 -6.87
C GLY A 118 8.09 -8.50 -7.44
N LEU A 119 7.49 -7.48 -6.82
CA LEU A 119 6.23 -6.90 -7.27
C LEU A 119 6.48 -5.66 -8.16
N PRO A 120 5.60 -5.42 -9.14
CA PRO A 120 5.55 -4.15 -9.86
C PRO A 120 5.08 -3.01 -8.96
#